data_AF-A0A0S7B739-F1
#
_entry.id   AF-A0A0S7B739-F1
#
_cell.length_a   1.000
_cell.length_b   1.000
_cell.length_c   1.000
_cell.angle_alpha   90.00
_cell.angle_beta   90.00
_cell.angle_gamma   90.00
#
_symmetry.space_group_name_H-M   'P 1'
#
loop_
_entity.id
_entity.type
_entity.pdbx_description
1 polymer ?
#
loop_
_entity_poly.entity_id
_entity_poly.type
_entity_poly.pdbx_seq_one_letter_code
_entity_poly.pdbx_strand_id
1 'polypeptide(L)' 'MDGLPLPPVELVRVGGAYYVRDGHHRNSVASALGQLDIEAHVIEWSK' A
#
# COMPACT_ATOMS: atom_id res chain seq x y z
N MET A 1 2.02 25.07 6.74
CA MET A 1 1.67 24.30 5.54
C MET A 1 1.46 22.89 6.00
N ASP A 2 0.22 22.57 6.31
CA ASP A 2 -0.19 21.27 6.81
C ASP A 2 -0.08 20.28 5.67
N GLY A 3 1.01 19.51 5.64
CA GLY A 3 1.16 18.38 4.75
C GLY A 3 0.17 17.32 5.18
N LEU A 4 -0.99 17.27 4.51
CA LEU A 4 -1.96 16.20 4.74
C LEU A 4 -1.29 14.85 4.48
N PRO A 5 -1.52 13.85 5.34
CA PRO A 5 -1.02 12.50 5.09
C PRO A 5 -1.50 12.02 3.71
N LEU A 6 -0.60 11.38 2.98
CA LEU A 6 -0.97 10.73 1.73
C LEU A 6 -2.02 9.66 2.04
N PRO A 7 -2.97 9.40 1.12
CA PRO A 7 -3.89 8.29 1.30
C PRO A 7 -3.12 6.97 1.46
N PRO A 8 -3.74 5.92 2.01
CA PRO A 8 -3.15 4.59 2.03
C PRO A 8 -3.00 4.03 0.61
N VAL A 9 -2.11 3.06 0.44
CA VAL A 9 -2.03 2.25 -0.78
C VAL A 9 -3.19 1.25 -0.80
N GLU A 10 -3.47 0.63 -1.94
CA GLU A 10 -4.50 -0.40 -2.02
C GLU A 10 -3.88 -1.75 -2.32
N LEU A 11 -4.21 -2.74 -1.50
CA LEU A 11 -3.77 -4.12 -1.67
C LEU A 11 -4.97 -5.03 -1.89
N VAL A 12 -4.77 -6.10 -2.66
CA VAL A 12 -5.71 -7.23 -2.73
C VAL A 12 -5.06 -8.42 -2.05
N ARG A 13 -5.81 -9.09 -1.17
CA ARG A 13 -5.38 -10.34 -0.56
C ARG A 13 -6.01 -11.53 -1.29
N VAL A 14 -5.17 -12.44 -1.79
CA VAL A 14 -5.57 -13.66 -2.49
C VAL A 14 -4.74 -14.82 -1.95
N GLY A 15 -5.39 -15.89 -1.49
CA GLY A 15 -4.70 -17.10 -1.04
C GLY A 15 -3.67 -16.89 0.08
N GLY A 16 -3.87 -15.88 0.93
CA GLY A 16 -2.95 -15.54 2.02
C GLY A 16 -1.78 -14.62 1.63
N ALA A 17 -1.64 -14.25 0.35
CA ALA A 17 -0.65 -13.29 -0.13
C ALA A 17 -1.29 -11.93 -0.44
N TYR A 18 -0.48 -10.86 -0.42
CA TYR A 18 -0.89 -9.49 -0.71
C TYR A 18 -0.28 -9.01 -2.03
N TYR A 19 -1.10 -8.35 -2.84
CA TYR A 19 -0.72 -7.80 -4.14
C TYR A 19 -1.08 -6.32 -4.22
N VAL A 20 -0.20 -5.51 -4.78
CA VAL A 20 -0.45 -4.07 -4.97
C VAL A 20 -1.51 -3.87 -6.05
N ARG A 21 -2.60 -3.19 -5.70
CA ARG A 21 -3.63 -2.74 -6.65
C ARG A 21 -3.41 -1.29 -7.05
N ASP A 22 -3.16 -0.42 -6.08
CA ASP A 22 -2.85 1.00 -6.30
C ASP A 22 -1.74 1.47 -5.35
N GLY A 23 -1.01 2.53 -5.75
CA GLY A 23 0.01 3.15 -4.93
C GLY A 23 1.45 2.74 -5.24
N HIS A 24 1.71 2.18 -6.43
CA HIS A 24 3.05 1.74 -6.87
C HIS A 24 4.15 2.80 -6.68
N HIS A 25 3.89 4.06 -7.04
CA HIS A 25 4.87 5.12 -6.85
C HIS A 25 5.16 5.38 -5.36
N ARG A 26 4.13 5.36 -4.51
CA ARG A 26 4.26 5.51 -3.06
C ARG A 26 5.04 4.34 -2.46
N ASN A 27 4.76 3.10 -2.89
CA ASN A 27 5.53 1.92 -2.50
C ASN A 27 7.01 2.04 -2.91
N SER A 28 7.29 2.51 -4.12
CA SER A 28 8.65 2.71 -4.61
C SER A 28 9.40 3.75 -3.77
N VAL A 29 8.77 4.90 -3.49
CA VAL A 29 9.35 5.95 -2.65
C VAL A 29 9.57 5.46 -1.22
N ALA A 30 8.57 4.82 -0.60
CA ALA A 30 8.68 4.25 0.73
C ALA A 30 9.85 3.26 0.83
N SER A 31 9.97 2.36 -0.15
CA SER A 31 11.09 1.42 -0.24
C SER A 31 12.43 2.13 -0.39
N ALA A 32 12.53 3.15 -1.25
CA ALA A 32 13.76 3.91 -1.47
C ALA A 32 14.18 4.71 -0.22
N LEU A 33 13.21 5.12 0.60
CA LEU A 33 13.43 5.80 1.88
C LEU A 33 13.69 4.82 3.05
N GLY A 34 13.68 3.51 2.80
CA GLY A 34 13.91 2.49 3.83
C GLY A 34 12.77 2.32 4.83
N GLN A 35 11.54 2.72 4.47
CA GLN A 35 10.37 2.46 5.29
C GLN A 35 10.08 0.95 5.32
N LEU A 36 9.88 0.40 6.52
CA LEU A 36 9.61 -1.03 6.72
C LEU A 36 8.14 -1.39 6.50
N ASP A 37 7.26 -0.40 6.63
CA ASP A 37 5.82 -0.54 6.55
C ASP A 37 5.20 0.70 5.88
N ILE A 38 4.00 0.51 5.31
CA ILE A 38 3.20 1.56 4.67
C ILE A 38 1.71 1.28 4.92
N GLU A 39 0.94 2.33 5.16
CA GLU A 39 -0.50 2.22 5.38
C GLU A 39 -1.21 1.71 4.12
N ALA A 40 -2.06 0.69 4.28
CA ALA A 40 -2.74 0.03 3.18
C ALA A 40 -4.21 -0.26 3.49
N HIS A 41 -5.09 0.01 2.52
CA HIS A 41 -6.44 -0.54 2.47
C HIS A 41 -6.38 -1.91 1.78
N VAL A 42 -6.68 -2.96 2.54
CA VAL A 42 -6.71 -4.35 2.05
C VAL A 42 -8.11 -4.74 1.63
N ILE A 43 -8.23 -5.29 0.41
CA ILE A 43 -9.46 -5.86 -0.10
C ILE A 43 -9.30 -7.38 -0.18
N GLU A 44 -10.12 -8.08 0.58
CA GLU A 44 -10.17 -9.54 0.59
C GLU A 44 -10.85 -10.02 -0.70
N TRP A 45 -10.14 -10.81 -1.51
CA TRP A 45 -10.72 -11.43 -2.68
C TRP A 45 -11.18 -12.85 -2.33
N SER A 46 -12.47 -13.01 -2.05
CA SER A 46 -13.12 -14.31 -2.01
C SER A 46 -13.59 -14.67 -3.42
N LYS A 47 -13.01 -15.74 -4.00
CA LYS A 47 -13.58 -16.38 -5.19
C LYS A 47 -14.74 -17.29 -4.79
#